data_AF-A0ABD7ZJY4-F1
#
_entry.id   AF-A0ABD7ZJY4-F1
#
_cell.length_a   1.000
_cell.length_b   1.000
_cell.length_c   1.000
_cell.angle_alpha   90.00
_cell.angle_beta   90.00
_cell.angle_gamma   90.00
#
_symmetry.space_group_name_H-M   'P 1'
#
loop_
_entity.id
_entity.type
_entity.pdbx_description
1 polymer ?
#
loop_
_entity_poly.entity_id
_entity_poly.type
_entity_poly.pdbx_seq_one_letter_code
_entity_poly.pdbx_strand_id
1 'polypeptide(L)'
;MEYKINNKQTIYSGQLLWCLDVYHKCSFIEDSVRSQFEEMLGTDILELNRSFEDAYESLLFAAVCELGGHKGHYKSLHQTDLVYQYAYNGMELSIFINHIQEIIESNDKTSDATEIITALQAAFMVKEGIRDINKFMRNHLTKITGSDYQIPFKRFDFIIDEVDKFIGK
;
A
#
# COMPACT_ATOMS: atom_id res chain seq x y z
N MET A 1 1.09 37.68 -9.45
CA MET A 1 1.02 36.41 -10.19
C MET A 1 -0.34 35.80 -9.91
N GLU A 2 -1.20 35.75 -10.92
CA GLU A 2 -2.51 35.11 -10.81
C GLU A 2 -2.34 33.61 -10.98
N TYR A 3 -2.65 32.84 -9.93
CA TYR A 3 -2.78 31.39 -10.04
C TYR A 3 -4.05 31.10 -10.83
N LYS A 4 -3.90 30.75 -12.11
CA LYS A 4 -4.97 30.13 -12.88
C LYS A 4 -5.14 28.71 -12.37
N ILE A 5 -6.07 28.52 -11.44
CA ILE A 5 -6.60 27.19 -11.11
C ILE A 5 -7.33 26.71 -12.36
N ASN A 6 -6.63 25.88 -13.14
CA ASN A 6 -7.21 25.20 -14.29
C ASN A 6 -8.14 24.13 -13.73
N ASN A 7 -9.42 24.47 -13.54
CA ASN A 7 -10.48 23.55 -13.11
C ASN A 7 -10.83 22.56 -14.24
N LYS A 8 -9.85 21.78 -14.69
CA LYS A 8 -10.14 20.50 -15.34
C LYS A 8 -10.47 19.53 -14.22
N GLN A 9 -11.69 19.00 -14.21
CA GLN A 9 -11.97 17.78 -13.44
C GLN A 9 -11.05 16.69 -13.99
N THR A 10 -9.96 16.41 -13.28
CA THR A 10 -9.09 15.28 -13.60
C THR A 10 -9.85 14.01 -13.26
N ILE A 11 -10.26 13.27 -14.29
CA ILE A 11 -10.91 11.97 -14.11
C ILE A 11 -9.79 10.93 -14.01
N TYR A 12 -9.61 10.39 -12.81
CA TYR A 12 -8.65 9.32 -12.54
C TYR A 12 -9.21 7.96 -12.95
N SER A 13 -8.34 7.04 -13.37
CA SER A 13 -8.77 5.67 -13.70
C SER A 13 -9.29 4.97 -12.45
N GLY A 14 -10.30 4.09 -12.60
CA GLY A 14 -10.81 3.30 -11.48
C GLY A 14 -9.74 2.39 -10.87
N GLN A 15 -8.76 1.95 -11.66
CA GLN A 15 -7.64 1.13 -11.20
C GLN A 15 -6.66 1.94 -10.33
N LEU A 16 -6.34 3.18 -10.72
CA LEU A 16 -5.52 4.09 -9.92
C LEU A 16 -6.14 4.32 -8.54
N LEU A 17 -7.44 4.69 -8.52
CA LEU A 17 -8.15 4.95 -7.27
C LEU A 17 -8.20 3.71 -6.38
N TRP A 18 -8.47 2.55 -6.99
CA TRP A 18 -8.49 1.27 -6.26
C TRP A 18 -7.13 0.91 -5.65
N CYS A 19 -6.04 1.04 -6.42
CA CYS A 19 -4.68 0.77 -5.92
C CYS A 19 -4.35 1.63 -4.70
N LEU A 20 -4.62 2.94 -4.76
CA LEU A 20 -4.29 3.88 -3.70
C LEU A 20 -5.17 3.71 -2.45
N ASP A 21 -6.44 3.33 -2.62
CA ASP A 21 -7.35 3.05 -1.51
C ASP A 21 -6.94 1.76 -0.77
N VAL A 22 -6.67 0.67 -1.50
CA VAL A 22 -6.19 -0.58 -0.89
C VAL A 22 -4.81 -0.40 -0.25
N TYR A 23 -3.90 0.34 -0.88
CA TYR A 23 -2.61 0.71 -0.29
C TYR A 23 -2.78 1.40 1.07
N HIS A 24 -3.63 2.43 1.13
CA HIS A 24 -3.86 3.19 2.35
C HIS A 24 -4.49 2.31 3.45
N LYS A 25 -5.46 1.45 3.09
CA LYS A 25 -6.05 0.48 4.05
C LYS A 25 -5.00 -0.49 4.60
N CYS A 26 -4.12 -1.03 3.74
CA CYS A 26 -3.07 -1.97 4.16
C CYS A 26 -2.06 -1.31 5.11
N SER A 27 -1.52 -0.15 4.74
CA SER A 27 -0.55 0.60 5.57
C SER A 27 -1.14 1.00 6.92
N PHE A 28 -2.37 1.52 6.95
CA PHE A 28 -3.06 1.86 8.19
C PHE A 28 -3.26 0.67 9.13
N ILE A 29 -3.72 -0.48 8.61
CA ILE A 29 -3.92 -1.68 9.44
C ILE A 29 -2.58 -2.22 9.93
N GLU A 30 -1.55 -2.22 9.08
CA GLU A 30 -0.22 -2.67 9.48
C GLU A 30 0.29 -1.87 10.68
N ASP A 31 0.25 -0.54 10.59
CA ASP A 31 0.70 0.35 11.66
C ASP A 31 -0.13 0.18 12.94
N SER A 32 -1.47 0.02 12.79
CA SER A 32 -2.36 -0.25 13.91
C SER A 32 -2.05 -1.59 14.60
N VAL A 33 -1.75 -2.63 13.82
CA VAL A 33 -1.33 -3.93 14.36
C VAL A 33 0.03 -3.80 15.04
N ARG A 34 1.00 -3.15 14.39
CA ARG A 34 2.35 -2.91 14.95
C ARG A 34 2.25 -2.26 16.33
N SER A 35 1.54 -1.14 16.41
CA SER A 35 1.37 -0.35 17.63
C SER A 35 0.72 -1.16 18.76
N GLN A 36 -0.34 -1.92 18.46
CA GLN A 36 -1.02 -2.77 19.46
C GLN A 36 -0.08 -3.84 20.02
N PHE A 37 0.70 -4.48 19.16
CA PHE A 37 1.59 -5.55 19.58
C PHE A 37 2.83 -5.03 20.33
N GLU A 38 3.38 -3.90 19.91
CA GLU A 38 4.43 -3.21 20.64
C GLU A 38 3.96 -2.79 22.03
N GLU A 39 2.76 -2.21 22.15
CA GLU A 39 2.14 -1.87 23.44
C GLU A 39 1.93 -3.09 24.33
N MET A 40 1.43 -4.20 23.76
CA MET A 40 1.11 -5.41 24.53
C MET A 40 2.33 -6.21 24.95
N LEU A 41 3.37 -6.29 24.11
CA LEU A 41 4.48 -7.23 24.30
C LEU A 41 5.85 -6.55 24.48
N GLY A 42 5.93 -5.23 24.29
CA GLY A 42 7.19 -4.48 24.37
C GLY A 42 8.18 -4.88 23.27
N THR A 43 7.71 -5.48 22.19
CA THR A 43 8.52 -5.96 21.07
C THR A 43 7.87 -5.57 19.76
N ASP A 44 8.66 -5.11 18.79
CA ASP A 44 8.20 -4.99 17.41
C ASP A 44 8.14 -6.37 16.76
N ILE A 45 6.92 -6.84 16.49
CA ILE A 45 6.66 -8.18 15.95
C ILE A 45 6.70 -8.16 14.41
N LEU A 46 6.68 -6.97 13.80
CA LEU A 46 6.62 -6.77 12.37
C LEU A 46 7.99 -6.47 11.73
N GLU A 47 9.08 -6.37 12.51
CA GLU A 47 10.45 -6.51 11.97
C GLU A 47 10.62 -7.78 11.10
N LEU A 48 9.70 -8.74 11.22
CA LEU A 48 9.69 -10.04 10.56
C LEU A 48 8.80 -10.15 9.31
N ASN A 49 8.05 -9.12 8.89
CA ASN A 49 7.10 -9.27 7.78
C ASN A 49 7.27 -8.28 6.61
N ARG A 50 8.50 -8.17 6.12
CA ARG A 50 8.82 -7.49 4.83
C ARG A 50 7.95 -7.99 3.68
N SER A 51 7.52 -9.25 3.71
CA SER A 51 6.68 -9.86 2.65
C SER A 51 5.32 -9.15 2.48
N PHE A 52 4.70 -8.67 3.56
CA PHE A 52 3.43 -7.94 3.45
C PHE A 52 3.62 -6.50 3.01
N GLU A 53 4.62 -5.80 3.57
CA GLU A 53 5.00 -4.45 3.14
C GLU A 53 5.33 -4.41 1.65
N ASP A 54 6.24 -5.28 1.19
CA ASP A 54 6.60 -5.42 -0.22
C ASP A 54 5.36 -5.71 -1.10
N ALA A 55 4.39 -6.46 -0.58
CA ALA A 55 3.19 -6.83 -1.29
C ALA A 55 2.23 -5.64 -1.47
N TYR A 56 1.93 -4.85 -0.44
CA TYR A 56 1.06 -3.69 -0.62
C TYR A 56 1.80 -2.52 -1.29
N GLU A 57 3.12 -2.40 -1.15
CA GLU A 57 3.95 -1.44 -1.89
C GLU A 57 3.87 -1.64 -3.42
N SER A 58 3.58 -2.87 -3.86
CA SER A 58 3.30 -3.14 -5.28
C SER A 58 2.06 -2.39 -5.80
N LEU A 59 1.08 -2.05 -4.94
CA LEU A 59 -0.09 -1.25 -5.31
C LEU A 59 0.28 0.21 -5.55
N LEU A 60 1.13 0.79 -4.71
CA LEU A 60 1.64 2.15 -4.92
C LEU A 60 2.48 2.21 -6.20
N PHE A 61 3.30 1.18 -6.44
CA PHE A 61 4.03 1.06 -7.69
C PHE A 61 3.11 0.94 -8.91
N ALA A 62 2.02 0.16 -8.82
CA ALA A 62 1.01 0.09 -9.87
C ALA A 62 0.33 1.45 -10.10
N ALA A 63 0.00 2.20 -9.04
CA ALA A 63 -0.55 3.55 -9.15
C ALA A 63 0.38 4.50 -9.91
N VAL A 64 1.69 4.44 -9.64
CA VAL A 64 2.70 5.19 -10.40
C VAL A 64 2.70 4.78 -11.89
N CYS A 65 2.58 3.48 -12.18
CA CYS A 65 2.53 2.99 -13.56
C CYS A 65 1.24 3.40 -14.30
N GLU A 66 0.09 3.40 -13.62
CA GLU A 66 -1.20 3.87 -14.15
C GLU A 66 -1.16 5.35 -14.55
N LEU A 67 -0.31 6.14 -13.90
CA LEU A 67 -0.06 7.55 -14.23
C LEU A 67 1.00 7.75 -15.33
N GLY A 68 1.51 6.67 -15.93
CA GLY A 68 2.53 6.70 -16.98
C GLY A 68 3.96 6.63 -16.46
N GLY A 69 4.16 6.37 -15.17
CA GLY A 69 5.46 6.23 -14.54
C GLY A 69 6.06 4.82 -14.67
N HIS A 70 7.20 4.61 -14.00
CA HIS A 70 7.90 3.33 -13.94
C HIS A 70 8.70 3.23 -12.63
N LYS A 71 9.44 2.14 -12.41
CA LYS A 71 10.11 1.86 -11.13
C LYS A 71 11.05 2.98 -10.64
N GLY A 72 11.74 3.65 -11.56
CA GLY A 72 12.55 4.83 -11.28
C GLY A 72 11.76 5.99 -10.63
N HIS A 73 10.57 6.33 -11.16
CA HIS A 73 9.69 7.35 -10.59
C HIS A 73 9.14 6.93 -9.22
N TYR A 74 8.73 5.67 -9.09
CA TYR A 74 8.30 5.10 -7.81
C TYR A 74 9.40 5.23 -6.75
N LYS A 75 10.65 4.91 -7.08
CA LYS A 75 11.76 5.08 -6.13
C LYS A 75 11.99 6.54 -5.77
N SER A 76 11.82 7.49 -6.69
CA SER A 76 11.90 8.92 -6.37
C SER A 76 10.80 9.36 -5.42
N LEU A 77 9.58 8.86 -5.59
CA LEU A 77 8.47 9.10 -4.67
C LEU A 77 8.86 8.71 -3.23
N HIS A 78 9.52 7.56 -3.03
CA HIS A 78 10.01 7.11 -1.72
C HIS A 78 11.21 7.90 -1.15
N GLN A 79 11.87 8.74 -1.95
CA GLN A 79 12.89 9.65 -1.44
C GLN A 79 12.30 10.95 -0.87
N THR A 80 11.00 11.16 -1.09
CA THR A 80 10.25 12.27 -0.50
C THR A 80 9.50 11.81 0.75
N ASP A 81 8.93 12.74 1.51
CA ASP A 81 8.02 12.42 2.60
C ASP A 81 6.56 12.17 2.14
N LEU A 82 6.27 12.29 0.84
CA LEU A 82 4.91 12.25 0.30
C LEU A 82 4.14 10.97 0.65
N VAL A 83 4.81 9.82 0.57
CA VAL A 83 4.19 8.52 0.92
C VAL A 83 3.78 8.50 2.38
N TYR A 84 4.64 9.00 3.27
CA TYR A 84 4.34 9.11 4.69
C TYR A 84 3.20 10.10 4.94
N GLN A 85 3.20 11.25 4.26
CA GLN A 85 2.14 12.25 4.40
C GLN A 85 0.77 11.70 3.95
N TYR A 86 0.74 10.91 2.87
CA TYR A 86 -0.46 10.23 2.39
C TYR A 86 -0.94 9.12 3.31
N ALA A 87 -0.05 8.23 3.74
CA ALA A 87 -0.42 7.08 4.56
C ALA A 87 -0.78 7.46 6.01
N TYR A 88 -0.17 8.51 6.58
CA TYR A 88 -0.23 8.74 8.03
C TYR A 88 -0.62 10.16 8.46
N ASN A 89 -0.45 11.18 7.62
CA ASN A 89 -0.75 12.58 8.00
C ASN A 89 -1.97 13.18 7.29
N GLY A 90 -2.79 12.34 6.65
CA GLY A 90 -4.07 12.77 6.09
C GLY A 90 -3.96 13.68 4.87
N MET A 91 -2.87 13.58 4.09
CA MET A 91 -2.81 14.23 2.77
C MET A 91 -3.96 13.75 1.90
N GLU A 92 -4.66 14.67 1.24
CA GLU A 92 -5.74 14.30 0.33
C GLU A 92 -5.22 13.50 -0.86
N LEU A 93 -5.99 12.49 -1.27
CA LEU A 93 -5.70 11.63 -2.42
C LEU A 93 -5.41 12.44 -3.70
N SER A 94 -6.16 13.52 -3.94
CA SER A 94 -5.99 14.38 -5.11
C SER A 94 -4.63 15.08 -5.11
N ILE A 95 -4.18 15.54 -3.95
CA ILE A 95 -2.87 16.18 -3.74
C ILE A 95 -1.75 15.15 -3.96
N PHE A 96 -1.92 13.94 -3.39
CA PHE A 96 -0.93 12.88 -3.55
C PHE A 96 -0.76 12.46 -5.02
N ILE A 97 -1.86 12.28 -5.75
CA ILE A 97 -1.81 11.95 -7.18
C ILE A 97 -1.11 13.06 -7.97
N ASN A 98 -1.41 14.33 -7.70
CA ASN A 98 -0.76 15.45 -8.38
C ASN A 98 0.77 15.41 -8.20
N HIS A 99 1.26 15.12 -6.98
CA HIS A 99 2.69 15.00 -6.76
C HIS A 99 3.33 13.81 -7.49
N ILE A 100 2.64 12.67 -7.60
CA ILE A 100 3.13 11.56 -8.43
C ILE A 100 3.24 11.99 -9.89
N GLN A 101 2.24 12.74 -10.39
CA GLN A 101 2.28 13.27 -11.76
C GLN A 101 3.42 14.28 -11.95
N GLU A 102 3.66 15.17 -10.99
CA GLU A 102 4.79 16.11 -11.02
C GLU A 102 6.14 15.38 -11.14
N ILE A 103 6.34 14.29 -10.38
CA ILE A 103 7.55 13.45 -10.47
C ILE A 103 7.68 12.83 -11.87
N ILE A 104 6.58 12.35 -12.45
CA ILE A 104 6.58 11.72 -13.78
C ILE A 104 6.81 12.76 -14.89
N GLU A 105 6.15 13.92 -14.83
CA GLU A 105 6.24 14.99 -15.83
C GLU A 105 7.61 15.68 -15.83
N SER A 106 8.22 15.83 -14.65
CA SER A 106 9.61 16.28 -14.50
C SER A 106 10.63 15.20 -14.85
N ASN A 107 10.19 13.95 -15.00
CA ASN A 107 11.03 12.76 -15.18
C ASN A 107 12.08 12.61 -14.06
N ASP A 108 11.67 12.96 -12.83
CA ASP A 108 12.48 12.82 -11.62
C ASP A 108 12.61 11.34 -11.28
N LYS A 109 13.73 10.73 -11.68
CA LYS A 109 14.03 9.31 -11.46
C LYS A 109 15.37 9.13 -10.75
N THR A 110 15.37 8.25 -9.76
CA THR A 110 16.56 7.95 -8.93
C THR A 110 17.29 6.69 -9.39
N SER A 111 16.73 5.96 -10.35
CA SER A 111 17.39 4.86 -11.03
C SER A 111 16.86 4.74 -12.46
N ASP A 112 17.67 4.14 -13.35
CA ASP A 112 17.27 3.77 -14.71
C ASP A 112 16.40 2.51 -14.78
N ALA A 113 15.83 2.10 -13.64
CA ALA A 113 14.89 1.00 -13.54
C ALA A 113 13.57 1.38 -14.25
N THR A 114 13.26 0.69 -15.35
CA THR A 114 12.09 0.97 -16.21
C THR A 114 11.01 -0.09 -16.08
N GLU A 115 11.06 -0.93 -15.05
CA GLU A 115 10.03 -1.92 -14.79
C GLU A 115 8.68 -1.23 -14.59
N ILE A 116 7.64 -1.93 -15.00
CA ILE A 116 6.25 -1.54 -14.82
C ILE A 116 5.49 -2.72 -14.21
N ILE A 117 4.37 -2.41 -13.54
CA ILE A 117 3.46 -3.41 -13.00
C ILE A 117 2.02 -2.95 -13.26
N THR A 118 1.14 -3.89 -13.54
CA THR A 118 -0.31 -3.63 -13.69
C THR A 118 -1.01 -3.69 -12.33
N ALA A 119 -2.15 -2.99 -12.21
CA ALA A 119 -3.02 -3.09 -11.04
C ALA A 119 -3.43 -4.54 -10.73
N LEU A 120 -3.67 -5.37 -11.77
CA LEU A 120 -4.01 -6.79 -11.60
C LEU A 120 -2.86 -7.60 -11.00
N GLN A 121 -1.62 -7.38 -11.43
CA GLN A 121 -0.45 -8.05 -10.85
C GLN A 121 -0.27 -7.65 -9.38
N ALA A 122 -0.38 -6.35 -9.08
CA ALA A 122 -0.32 -5.85 -7.71
C ALA A 122 -1.45 -6.43 -6.83
N ALA A 123 -2.66 -6.59 -7.37
CA ALA A 123 -3.78 -7.22 -6.68
C ALA A 123 -3.48 -8.67 -6.27
N PHE A 124 -2.85 -9.46 -7.13
CA PHE A 124 -2.41 -10.82 -6.76
C PHE A 124 -1.32 -10.80 -5.70
N MET A 125 -0.35 -9.88 -5.80
CA MET A 125 0.74 -9.76 -4.82
C MET A 125 0.20 -9.40 -3.43
N VAL A 126 -0.64 -8.36 -3.31
CA VAL A 126 -1.24 -7.97 -2.03
C VAL A 126 -2.12 -9.09 -1.46
N LYS A 127 -2.85 -9.84 -2.30
CA LYS A 127 -3.64 -10.98 -1.84
C LYS A 127 -2.79 -12.05 -1.15
N GLU A 128 -1.68 -12.43 -1.75
CA GLU A 128 -0.78 -13.41 -1.15
C GLU A 128 -0.06 -12.83 0.07
N GLY A 129 0.36 -11.57 0.03
CA GLY A 129 0.92 -10.87 1.19
C GLY A 129 -0.03 -10.86 2.39
N ILE A 130 -1.33 -10.60 2.16
CA ILE A 130 -2.35 -10.64 3.22
C ILE A 130 -2.51 -12.07 3.77
N ARG A 131 -2.49 -13.10 2.92
CA ARG A 131 -2.57 -14.49 3.37
C ARG A 131 -1.40 -14.88 4.26
N ASP A 132 -0.20 -14.42 3.90
CA ASP A 132 1.02 -14.68 4.64
C ASP A 132 1.01 -14.00 6.01
N ILE A 133 0.67 -12.70 6.09
CA ILE A 133 0.52 -12.03 7.40
C ILE A 133 -0.58 -12.69 8.23
N ASN A 134 -1.72 -13.02 7.64
CA ASN A 134 -2.80 -13.69 8.38
C ASN A 134 -2.35 -15.04 8.95
N LYS A 135 -1.60 -15.83 8.18
CA LYS A 135 -1.04 -17.10 8.65
C LYS A 135 0.00 -16.88 9.76
N PHE A 136 0.90 -15.94 9.57
CA PHE A 136 1.91 -15.56 10.57
C PHE A 136 1.24 -15.17 11.90
N MET A 137 0.26 -14.26 11.86
CA MET A 137 -0.42 -13.76 13.04
C MET A 137 -1.21 -14.85 13.77
N ARG A 138 -1.93 -15.72 13.05
CA ARG A 138 -2.62 -16.86 13.67
C ARG A 138 -1.64 -17.78 14.40
N ASN A 139 -0.52 -18.10 13.77
CA ASN A 139 0.50 -18.97 14.37
C ASN A 139 1.15 -18.31 15.60
N HIS A 140 1.49 -17.04 15.48
CA HIS A 140 2.13 -16.27 16.54
C HIS A 140 1.21 -16.12 17.77
N LEU A 141 -0.04 -15.72 17.55
CA LEU A 141 -1.05 -15.61 18.60
C LEU A 141 -1.33 -16.94 19.30
N THR A 142 -1.45 -18.03 18.53
CA THR A 142 -1.67 -19.38 19.09
C THR A 142 -0.49 -19.79 19.97
N LYS A 143 0.75 -19.52 19.52
CA LYS A 143 1.97 -19.84 20.28
C LYS A 143 2.06 -19.05 21.58
N ILE A 144 1.79 -17.75 21.56
CA ILE A 144 1.90 -16.89 22.75
C ILE A 144 0.82 -17.20 23.78
N THR A 145 -0.40 -17.50 23.33
CA THR A 145 -1.51 -17.83 24.24
C THR A 145 -1.41 -19.24 24.82
N GLY A 146 -0.59 -20.13 24.23
CA GLY A 146 -0.53 -21.54 24.62
C GLY A 146 -1.84 -22.29 24.34
N SER A 147 -2.67 -21.77 23.43
CA SER A 147 -3.99 -22.32 23.12
C SER A 147 -3.87 -23.63 22.32
N ASP A 148 -4.65 -24.64 22.71
CA ASP A 148 -4.82 -25.89 21.94
C ASP A 148 -5.58 -25.68 20.62
N TYR A 149 -6.26 -24.54 20.49
CA TYR A 149 -7.00 -24.12 19.30
C TYR A 149 -6.30 -22.97 18.59
N GLN A 150 -6.36 -22.96 17.26
CA GLN A 150 -5.81 -21.87 16.47
C GLN A 150 -6.58 -20.58 16.73
N ILE A 151 -5.86 -19.54 17.20
CA ILE A 151 -6.43 -18.22 17.42
C ILE A 151 -6.69 -17.57 16.06
N PRO A 152 -7.94 -17.13 15.76
CA PRO A 152 -8.25 -16.49 14.49
C PRO A 152 -7.63 -15.09 14.41
N PHE A 153 -7.23 -14.70 13.20
CA PHE A 153 -6.80 -13.35 12.88
C PHE A 153 -7.43 -12.96 11.55
N LYS A 154 -8.23 -11.89 11.58
CA LYS A 154 -9.16 -11.50 10.51
C LYS A 154 -9.09 -10.01 10.17
N ARG A 155 -8.05 -9.31 10.63
CA ARG A 155 -7.93 -7.85 10.50
C ARG A 155 -7.95 -7.39 9.03
N PHE A 156 -7.46 -8.23 8.12
CA PHE A 156 -7.37 -7.92 6.69
C PHE A 156 -8.46 -8.59 5.83
N ASP A 157 -9.42 -9.33 6.42
CA ASP A 157 -10.39 -10.14 5.66
C ASP A 157 -11.23 -9.27 4.69
N PHE A 158 -11.62 -8.07 5.13
CA PHE A 158 -12.40 -7.17 4.28
C PHE A 158 -11.60 -6.66 3.07
N ILE A 159 -10.27 -6.54 3.19
CA ILE A 159 -9.38 -6.18 2.08
C ILE A 159 -9.27 -7.36 1.12
N ILE A 160 -9.19 -8.60 1.63
CA ILE A 160 -9.23 -9.80 0.77
C ILE A 160 -10.52 -9.80 -0.07
N ASP A 161 -11.67 -9.57 0.55
CA ASP A 161 -12.96 -9.55 -0.14
C ASP A 161 -13.01 -8.48 -1.25
N GLU A 162 -12.40 -7.32 -1.00
CA GLU A 162 -12.28 -6.24 -1.98
C GLU A 162 -11.34 -6.59 -3.13
N VAL A 163 -10.20 -7.21 -2.83
CA VAL A 163 -9.24 -7.69 -3.81
C VAL A 163 -9.83 -8.83 -4.65
N ASP A 164 -10.60 -9.74 -4.06
CA ASP A 164 -11.25 -10.81 -4.80
C ASP A 164 -12.30 -10.29 -5.79
N LYS A 165 -13.11 -9.30 -5.38
CA LYS A 165 -14.02 -8.61 -6.28
C LYS A 165 -13.28 -7.94 -7.44
N PHE A 166 -12.15 -7.29 -7.18
CA PHE A 166 -11.34 -6.64 -8.21
C PHE A 166 -10.76 -7.66 -9.22
N ILE A 167 -10.30 -8.81 -8.74
CA ILE A 167 -9.75 -9.90 -9.58
C ILE A 167 -10.87 -10.64 -10.34
N GLY A 168 -12.14 -10.47 -9.96
CA GLY A 168 -13.28 -11.14 -10.57
C GLY A 168 -13.55 -12.54 -10.00
N LYS A 169 -13.36 -12.72 -8.69
CA LYS A 169 -13.65 -13.94 -7.94
C LYS A 169 -14.82 -13.77 -6.98
#